data_AF-A0A367G537-F1
#
_entry.id   AF-A0A367G537-F1
#
_cell.length_a   1.000
_cell.length_b   1.000
_cell.length_c   1.000
_cell.angle_alpha   90.00
_cell.angle_beta   90.00
_cell.angle_gamma   90.00
#
_symmetry.space_group_name_H-M   'P 1'
#
loop_
_entity.id
_entity.type
_entity.pdbx_description
1 polymer ?
#
loop_
_entity_poly.entity_id
_entity_poly.type
_entity_poly.pdbx_seq_one_letter_code
_entity_poly.pdbx_strand_id
1 'polypeptide(L)'
;MDRKLPDWLKESREAEKLIAWLKSPDCEVKEFSGQLFIKARYGNCFFFFDCLKENRKTDRNWCAVIHMPEYSLYEAEDLFLKPIGIPDDFGFPVREDLIPKLETQISRIGKKLIREQWDELLLKGGYAAAQMIPEISRVYIQLNADRFIKKGKRPEDLIYQPQFHFADMKWEFSDWMFLEYLSNPQRAAELFAQKWLLEKLPEISKKKICIGCIREEMEEMLKKTGTGPEVSLPRSA
;
A
#
# COMPACT_ATOMS: atom_id res chain seq x y z
N MET A 1 -1.44 -0.86 33.36
CA MET A 1 -1.75 -2.14 32.69
C MET A 1 -0.43 -2.80 32.38
N ASP A 2 -0.10 -3.94 33.01
CA ASP A 2 1.04 -4.74 32.60
C ASP A 2 0.82 -5.20 31.18
N ARG A 3 1.64 -4.68 30.25
CA ARG A 3 1.60 -5.07 28.85
C ARG A 3 2.11 -6.51 28.77
N LYS A 4 1.26 -7.43 28.29
CA LYS A 4 1.65 -8.81 28.05
C LYS A 4 2.78 -8.82 27.00
N LEU A 5 3.96 -9.32 27.39
CA LEU A 5 5.09 -9.47 26.48
C LEU A 5 4.74 -10.48 25.37
N PRO A 6 5.28 -10.33 24.15
CA PRO A 6 5.14 -11.33 23.09
C PRO A 6 5.89 -12.61 23.47
N ASP A 7 5.47 -13.75 22.91
CA ASP A 7 5.97 -15.06 23.32
C ASP A 7 7.46 -15.25 23.04
N TRP A 8 7.97 -14.74 21.91
CA TRP A 8 9.41 -14.77 21.59
C TRP A 8 10.27 -14.11 22.67
N LEU A 9 9.74 -13.06 23.32
CA LEU A 9 10.45 -12.33 24.36
C LEU A 9 10.33 -13.03 25.72
N LYS A 10 9.30 -13.85 25.94
CA LYS A 10 9.20 -14.70 27.15
C LYS A 10 10.16 -15.88 27.07
N GLU A 11 10.41 -16.39 25.87
CA GLU A 11 11.27 -17.55 25.63
C GLU A 11 12.73 -17.18 25.36
N SER A 12 13.01 -15.88 25.13
CA SER A 12 14.37 -15.37 24.98
C SER A 12 15.18 -15.49 26.28
N ARG A 13 16.36 -16.10 26.19
CA ARG A 13 17.29 -16.23 27.33
C ARG A 13 17.84 -14.90 27.84
N GLU A 14 17.97 -13.90 26.97
CA GLU A 14 18.49 -12.57 27.33
C GLU A 14 17.38 -11.49 27.37
N ALA A 15 16.11 -11.88 27.51
CA ALA A 15 14.96 -10.99 27.41
C ALA A 15 15.02 -9.79 28.37
N GLU A 16 15.31 -10.04 29.65
CA GLU A 16 15.38 -8.97 30.67
C GLU A 16 16.44 -7.93 30.32
N LYS A 17 17.59 -8.39 29.83
CA LYS A 17 18.70 -7.54 29.42
C LYS A 17 18.36 -6.75 28.15
N LEU A 18 17.69 -7.38 27.17
CA LEU A 18 17.20 -6.70 25.97
C LEU A 18 16.17 -5.62 26.34
N ILE A 19 15.20 -5.93 27.20
CA ILE A 19 14.18 -4.98 27.67
C ILE A 19 14.83 -3.82 28.43
N ALA A 20 15.81 -4.09 29.29
CA ALA A 20 16.54 -3.06 30.00
C ALA A 20 17.30 -2.14 29.02
N TRP A 21 17.96 -2.72 28.02
CA TRP A 21 18.66 -1.97 26.98
C TRP A 21 17.71 -1.17 26.09
N LEU A 22 16.54 -1.69 25.73
CA LEU A 22 15.52 -0.94 24.98
C LEU A 22 15.09 0.35 25.70
N LYS A 23 15.12 0.37 27.03
CA LYS A 23 14.81 1.54 27.88
C LYS A 23 16.00 2.48 28.08
N SER A 24 17.21 2.07 27.74
CA SER A 24 18.41 2.87 27.89
C SER A 24 18.55 3.90 26.74
N PRO A 25 19.48 4.86 26.83
CA PRO A 25 19.72 5.83 25.77
C PRO A 25 20.02 5.18 24.41
N ASP A 26 19.78 5.93 23.33
CA ASP A 26 20.15 5.51 21.98
C ASP A 26 21.67 5.51 21.81
N CYS A 27 22.17 4.73 20.85
CA CYS A 27 23.60 4.56 20.55
C CYS A 27 24.43 3.90 21.66
N GLU A 28 23.81 3.41 22.75
CA GLU A 28 24.51 2.56 23.72
C GLU A 28 24.83 1.20 23.09
N VAL A 29 26.10 0.81 23.13
CA VAL A 29 26.55 -0.52 22.72
C VAL A 29 26.22 -1.54 23.81
N LYS A 30 25.73 -2.70 23.43
CA LYS A 30 25.41 -3.79 24.35
C LYS A 30 25.90 -5.13 23.83
N GLU A 31 26.52 -5.89 24.72
CA GLU A 31 26.94 -7.26 24.45
C GLU A 31 25.82 -8.25 24.80
N PHE A 32 25.54 -9.20 23.91
CA PHE A 32 24.70 -10.36 24.15
C PHE A 32 25.46 -11.61 23.71
N SER A 33 25.66 -12.57 24.61
CA SER A 33 26.36 -13.84 24.30
C SER A 33 27.66 -13.67 23.48
N GLY A 34 28.48 -12.67 23.80
CA GLY A 34 29.74 -12.37 23.08
C GLY A 34 29.59 -11.51 21.81
N GLN A 35 28.38 -11.20 21.36
CA GLN A 35 28.11 -10.34 20.20
C GLN A 35 27.79 -8.92 20.63
N LEU A 36 28.43 -7.92 20.02
CA LEU A 36 28.21 -6.50 20.30
C LEU A 36 27.21 -5.90 19.31
N PHE A 37 26.19 -5.22 19.85
CA PHE A 37 25.21 -4.51 19.06
C PHE A 37 25.10 -3.04 19.49
N ILE A 38 24.76 -2.19 18.55
CA ILE A 38 24.31 -0.81 18.80
C ILE A 38 22.86 -0.68 18.35
N LYS A 39 22.08 0.12 19.08
CA LYS A 39 20.70 0.43 18.70
C LYS A 39 20.52 1.89 18.30
N ALA A 40 19.65 2.13 17.33
CA ALA A 40 19.16 3.45 16.98
C ALA A 40 17.63 3.49 17.00
N ARG A 41 17.04 4.65 17.29
CA ARG A 41 15.59 4.82 17.32
C ARG A 41 15.11 5.66 16.14
N TYR A 42 14.04 5.22 15.49
CA TYR A 42 13.29 6.03 14.53
C TYR A 42 11.80 5.92 14.80
N GLY A 43 11.20 7.03 15.27
CA GLY A 43 9.82 7.03 15.75
C GLY A 43 9.59 5.98 16.83
N ASN A 44 8.74 5.01 16.52
CA ASN A 44 8.41 3.91 17.41
C ASN A 44 9.25 2.64 17.19
N CYS A 45 10.27 2.68 16.32
CA CYS A 45 11.09 1.50 16.03
C CYS A 45 12.49 1.62 16.63
N PHE A 46 13.03 0.49 17.09
CA PHE A 46 14.46 0.30 17.37
C PHE A 46 15.11 -0.56 16.29
N PHE A 47 16.27 -0.12 15.83
CA PHE A 47 17.09 -0.79 14.83
C PHE A 47 18.34 -1.29 15.50
N PHE A 48 18.72 -2.53 15.20
CA PHE A 48 19.90 -3.15 15.76
C PHE A 48 20.95 -3.32 14.68
N PHE A 49 22.17 -2.90 14.99
CA PHE A 49 23.32 -3.04 14.13
C PHE A 49 24.37 -3.84 14.88
N ASP A 50 25.02 -4.77 14.20
CA ASP A 50 26.17 -5.47 14.75
C ASP A 50 27.41 -4.59 14.56
N CYS A 51 28.17 -4.40 15.65
CA CYS A 51 29.36 -3.57 15.68
C CYS A 51 30.55 -4.17 14.91
N LEU A 52 30.54 -5.47 14.58
CA LEU A 52 31.66 -6.17 13.93
C LEU A 52 31.48 -6.33 12.41
N LYS A 53 30.41 -5.77 11.83
CA LYS A 53 30.07 -5.92 10.40
C LYS A 53 30.87 -5.02 9.47
N GLU A 54 32.15 -5.30 9.26
CA GLU A 54 32.92 -4.66 8.18
C GLU A 54 32.67 -5.27 6.79
N ASN A 55 32.00 -6.43 6.67
CA ASN A 55 31.89 -7.17 5.40
C ASN A 55 30.50 -7.79 5.16
N ARG A 56 29.57 -7.03 4.58
CA ARG A 56 28.31 -7.58 4.06
C ARG A 56 28.23 -7.50 2.54
N LYS A 57 27.60 -8.54 1.98
CA LYS A 57 27.14 -8.61 0.58
C LYS A 57 25.71 -8.05 0.39
N THR A 58 25.11 -7.49 1.43
CA THR A 58 23.74 -6.98 1.43
C THR A 58 23.75 -5.48 1.65
N ASP A 59 22.96 -4.72 0.89
CA ASP A 59 22.88 -3.26 0.97
C ASP A 59 22.26 -2.73 2.29
N ARG A 60 21.82 -3.63 3.17
CA ARG A 60 21.17 -3.29 4.44
C ARG A 60 22.13 -3.36 5.63
N ASN A 61 22.10 -2.30 6.45
CA ASN A 61 23.02 -2.13 7.58
C ASN A 61 22.53 -2.73 8.91
N TRP A 62 21.23 -2.94 9.13
CA TRP A 62 20.70 -3.51 10.38
C TRP A 62 20.51 -5.03 10.34
N CYS A 63 20.43 -5.69 11.51
CA CYS A 63 20.14 -7.12 11.68
C CYS A 63 18.77 -7.45 12.30
N ALA A 64 18.06 -6.45 12.82
CA ALA A 64 16.72 -6.62 13.37
C ALA A 64 16.04 -5.27 13.56
N VAL A 65 14.71 -5.28 13.57
CA VAL A 65 13.87 -4.13 13.89
C VAL A 65 12.81 -4.51 14.90
N ILE A 66 12.73 -3.80 16.02
CA ILE A 66 11.65 -3.93 16.98
C ILE A 66 10.73 -2.73 16.86
N HIS A 67 9.48 -2.97 16.49
CA HIS A 67 8.42 -1.97 16.61
C HIS A 67 7.85 -1.95 18.02
N MET A 68 7.91 -0.77 18.64
CA MET A 68 7.22 -0.44 19.87
C MET A 68 5.83 0.10 19.53
N PRO A 69 4.80 -0.10 20.34
CA PRO A 69 4.88 -0.61 21.71
C PRO A 69 4.57 -2.10 21.90
N GLU A 70 4.31 -2.85 20.84
CA GLU A 70 3.95 -4.27 20.91
C GLU A 70 5.16 -5.21 20.98
N TYR A 71 6.38 -4.69 20.87
CA TYR A 71 7.61 -5.50 20.74
C TYR A 71 7.54 -6.46 19.55
N SER A 72 6.92 -6.02 18.46
CA SER A 72 6.87 -6.80 17.21
C SER A 72 8.26 -6.78 16.57
N LEU A 73 8.83 -7.96 16.39
CA LEU A 73 10.15 -8.15 15.79
C LEU A 73 10.00 -8.41 14.29
N TYR A 74 10.77 -7.67 13.49
CA TYR A 74 10.82 -7.75 12.04
C TYR A 74 12.25 -7.89 11.58
N GLU A 75 12.43 -8.47 10.39
CA GLU A 75 13.72 -8.44 9.68
C GLU A 75 14.88 -8.94 10.56
N ALA A 76 14.57 -9.91 11.42
CA ALA A 76 15.47 -10.41 12.42
C ALA A 76 16.28 -11.55 11.84
N GLU A 77 17.58 -11.31 11.71
CA GLU A 77 18.54 -12.29 11.22
C GLU A 77 19.03 -13.16 12.38
N ASP A 78 19.49 -14.38 12.08
CA ASP A 78 20.15 -15.28 13.04
C ASP A 78 21.24 -14.61 13.87
N LEU A 79 21.95 -13.66 13.26
CA LEU A 79 22.99 -12.88 13.90
C LEU A 79 22.46 -12.09 15.10
N PHE A 80 21.20 -11.65 15.05
CA PHE A 80 20.51 -11.04 16.19
C PHE A 80 19.79 -12.09 17.03
N LEU A 81 19.09 -13.05 16.42
CA LEU A 81 18.25 -14.01 17.15
C LEU A 81 19.06 -14.90 18.12
N LYS A 82 20.18 -15.46 17.64
CA LYS A 82 20.99 -16.42 18.41
C LYS A 82 21.62 -15.80 19.66
N PRO A 83 22.26 -14.61 19.59
CA PRO A 83 22.83 -14.00 20.79
C PRO A 83 21.79 -13.54 21.82
N ILE A 84 20.62 -13.10 21.37
CA ILE A 84 19.45 -12.77 22.21
C ILE A 84 18.80 -14.04 22.80
N GLY A 85 19.14 -15.21 22.26
CA GLY A 85 18.68 -16.51 22.73
C GLY A 85 17.21 -16.76 22.43
N ILE A 86 16.72 -16.26 21.28
CA ILE A 86 15.39 -16.58 20.76
C ILE A 86 15.44 -17.97 20.12
N PRO A 87 14.50 -18.88 20.43
CA PRO A 87 14.42 -20.20 19.79
C PRO A 87 14.20 -20.14 18.26
N ASP A 88 14.77 -21.11 17.53
CA ASP A 88 14.77 -21.15 16.06
C ASP A 88 13.38 -21.45 15.43
N ASP A 89 12.42 -21.91 16.23
CA ASP A 89 11.04 -22.18 15.80
C ASP A 89 10.16 -20.92 15.68
N PHE A 90 10.66 -19.76 16.12
CA PHE A 90 9.99 -18.48 15.88
C PHE A 90 10.25 -17.94 14.47
N GLY A 91 9.18 -17.66 13.74
CA GLY A 91 9.21 -16.91 12.48
C GLY A 91 8.87 -15.43 12.69
N PHE A 92 9.62 -14.55 12.04
CA PHE A 92 9.41 -13.09 12.09
C PHE A 92 9.13 -12.54 10.69
N PRO A 93 8.19 -11.59 10.53
CA PRO A 93 7.89 -11.04 9.23
C PRO A 93 9.10 -10.31 8.62
N VAL A 94 9.31 -10.53 7.34
CA VAL A 94 10.25 -9.75 6.51
C VAL A 94 9.49 -8.69 5.73
N ARG A 95 10.22 -7.76 5.11
CA ARG A 95 9.66 -6.68 4.29
C ARG A 95 8.67 -7.18 3.24
N GLU A 96 9.00 -8.28 2.57
CA GLU A 96 8.20 -8.87 1.50
C GLU A 96 6.81 -9.28 2.01
N ASP A 97 6.70 -9.74 3.26
CA ASP A 97 5.43 -10.11 3.89
C ASP A 97 4.50 -8.91 4.12
N LEU A 98 5.08 -7.71 4.20
CA LEU A 98 4.33 -6.47 4.45
C LEU A 98 3.82 -5.82 3.17
N ILE A 99 4.44 -6.10 2.02
CA ILE A 99 4.09 -5.47 0.73
C ILE A 99 2.60 -5.63 0.41
N PRO A 100 1.98 -6.83 0.44
CA PRO A 100 0.58 -6.98 0.07
C PRO A 100 -0.38 -6.19 0.98
N LYS A 101 -0.05 -6.11 2.28
CA LYS A 101 -0.83 -5.35 3.26
C LYS A 101 -0.73 -3.85 2.98
N LEU A 102 0.47 -3.36 2.71
CA LEU A 102 0.71 -1.96 2.37
C LEU A 102 0.03 -1.57 1.04
N GLU A 103 0.17 -2.38 -0.01
CA GLU A 103 -0.49 -2.14 -1.31
C GLU A 103 -2.00 -2.05 -1.18
N THR A 104 -2.60 -2.94 -0.37
CA THR A 104 -4.03 -2.93 -0.08
C THR A 104 -4.45 -1.64 0.62
N GLN A 105 -3.67 -1.18 1.60
CA GLN A 105 -3.93 0.07 2.32
C GLN A 105 -3.80 1.30 1.41
N ILE A 106 -2.73 1.37 0.62
CA ILE A 106 -2.50 2.45 -0.37
C ILE A 106 -3.67 2.48 -1.37
N SER A 107 -4.05 1.33 -1.92
CA SER A 107 -5.16 1.22 -2.87
C SER A 107 -6.49 1.69 -2.25
N ARG A 108 -6.78 1.28 -1.02
CA ARG A 108 -7.99 1.69 -0.30
C ARG A 108 -8.02 3.21 -0.09
N ILE A 109 -6.91 3.79 0.36
CA ILE A 109 -6.80 5.24 0.59
C ILE A 109 -6.88 6.00 -0.73
N GLY A 110 -6.18 5.55 -1.78
CA GLY A 110 -6.21 6.19 -3.09
C GLY A 110 -7.61 6.21 -3.69
N LYS A 111 -8.38 5.11 -3.58
CA LYS A 111 -9.80 5.08 -3.96
C LYS A 111 -10.65 6.07 -3.17
N LYS A 112 -10.34 6.30 -1.89
CA LYS A 112 -11.04 7.28 -1.06
C LYS A 112 -10.71 8.71 -1.53
N LEU A 113 -9.43 9.02 -1.72
CA LEU A 113 -8.99 10.33 -2.20
C LEU A 113 -9.55 10.67 -3.59
N ILE A 114 -9.60 9.72 -4.53
CA ILE A 114 -10.24 9.93 -5.84
C ILE A 114 -11.74 10.24 -5.73
N ARG A 115 -12.42 9.69 -4.71
CA ARG A 115 -13.86 9.92 -4.52
C ARG A 115 -14.14 11.25 -3.83
N GLU A 116 -13.33 11.62 -2.85
CA GLU A 116 -13.61 12.74 -1.94
C GLU A 116 -12.83 14.02 -2.29
N GLN A 117 -11.68 13.90 -2.94
CA GLN A 117 -10.69 14.99 -3.11
C GLN A 117 -10.16 15.06 -4.54
N TRP A 118 -10.97 14.68 -5.54
CA TRP A 118 -10.52 14.65 -6.94
C TRP A 118 -10.05 16.02 -7.44
N ASP A 119 -10.79 17.08 -7.16
CA ASP A 119 -10.45 18.44 -7.61
C ASP A 119 -9.15 18.93 -6.98
N GLU A 120 -8.91 18.61 -5.71
CA GLU A 120 -7.66 18.93 -5.01
C GLU A 120 -6.47 18.17 -5.62
N LEU A 121 -6.66 16.90 -5.99
CA LEU A 121 -5.63 16.12 -6.70
C LEU A 121 -5.31 16.74 -8.06
N LEU A 122 -6.33 17.16 -8.83
CA LEU A 122 -6.14 17.85 -10.11
C LEU A 122 -5.34 19.15 -9.95
N LEU A 123 -5.66 19.96 -8.94
CA LEU A 123 -4.94 21.19 -8.64
C LEU A 123 -3.49 20.93 -8.24
N LYS A 124 -3.24 19.95 -7.37
CA LYS A 124 -1.89 19.59 -6.90
C LYS A 124 -1.02 18.95 -7.97
N GLY A 125 -1.62 18.18 -8.89
CA GLY A 125 -0.89 17.46 -9.93
C GLY A 125 -0.24 18.37 -10.97
N GLY A 126 -0.79 19.56 -11.22
CA GLY A 126 -0.19 20.56 -12.12
C GLY A 126 -0.09 20.13 -13.59
N TYR A 127 -0.77 19.06 -14.00
CA TYR A 127 -0.74 18.56 -15.37
C TYR A 127 -1.63 19.41 -16.30
N ALA A 128 -1.20 19.57 -17.55
CA ALA A 128 -2.01 20.21 -18.57
C ALA A 128 -3.22 19.34 -18.96
N ALA A 129 -4.32 19.95 -19.37
CA ALA A 129 -5.54 19.24 -19.80
C ALA A 129 -5.26 18.21 -20.91
N ALA A 130 -4.38 18.53 -21.87
CA ALA A 130 -3.98 17.62 -22.95
C ALA A 130 -3.33 16.32 -22.45
N GLN A 131 -2.68 16.34 -21.28
CA GLN A 131 -2.12 15.13 -20.66
C GLN A 131 -3.19 14.31 -19.94
N MET A 132 -4.31 14.92 -19.56
CA MET A 132 -5.34 14.32 -18.69
C MET A 132 -6.55 13.80 -19.45
N ILE A 133 -6.80 14.34 -20.64
CA ILE A 133 -7.92 13.98 -21.51
C ILE A 133 -7.48 12.84 -22.42
N PRO A 134 -8.27 11.75 -22.54
CA PRO A 134 -7.92 10.64 -23.40
C PRO A 134 -8.28 10.96 -24.86
N GLU A 135 -7.43 10.51 -25.79
CA GLU A 135 -7.79 10.44 -27.20
C GLU A 135 -8.65 9.20 -27.42
N ILE A 136 -9.97 9.37 -27.42
CA ILE A 136 -10.95 8.28 -27.61
C ILE A 136 -11.92 8.63 -28.73
N SER A 137 -12.24 7.65 -29.56
CA SER A 137 -13.20 7.81 -30.64
C SER A 137 -14.61 7.38 -30.20
N ARG A 138 -15.64 7.98 -30.82
CA ARG A 138 -17.03 7.55 -30.62
C ARG A 138 -17.24 6.08 -30.94
N VAL A 139 -16.59 5.57 -31.99
CA VAL A 139 -16.64 4.15 -32.38
C VAL A 139 -16.11 3.25 -31.26
N TYR A 140 -14.99 3.62 -30.62
CA TYR A 140 -14.45 2.86 -29.50
C TYR A 140 -15.42 2.82 -28.31
N ILE A 141 -16.03 3.96 -27.98
CA ILE A 141 -17.00 4.08 -26.87
C ILE A 141 -18.19 3.15 -27.12
N GLN A 142 -18.78 3.22 -28.33
CA GLN A 142 -19.96 2.44 -28.73
C GLN A 142 -19.70 0.93 -28.72
N LEU A 143 -18.57 0.49 -29.28
CA LEU A 143 -18.20 -0.92 -29.30
C LEU A 143 -18.00 -1.49 -27.89
N ASN A 144 -17.40 -0.72 -26.98
CA ASN A 144 -17.23 -1.17 -25.60
C ASN A 144 -18.54 -1.15 -24.81
N ALA A 145 -19.39 -0.14 -25.01
CA ALA A 145 -20.71 -0.08 -24.39
C ALA A 145 -21.57 -1.30 -24.76
N ASP A 146 -21.69 -1.59 -26.06
CA ASP A 146 -22.39 -2.78 -26.58
C ASP A 146 -21.79 -4.08 -26.00
N ARG A 147 -20.46 -4.18 -25.94
CA ARG A 147 -19.78 -5.34 -25.35
C ARG A 147 -20.12 -5.55 -23.88
N PHE A 148 -20.24 -4.49 -23.08
CA PHE A 148 -20.61 -4.60 -21.67
C PHE A 148 -22.09 -4.97 -21.51
N ILE A 149 -22.99 -4.36 -22.30
CA ILE A 149 -24.42 -4.69 -22.29
C ILE A 149 -24.63 -6.16 -22.65
N LYS A 150 -23.97 -6.67 -23.70
CA LYS A 150 -24.02 -8.08 -24.10
C LYS A 150 -23.52 -9.05 -23.03
N LYS A 151 -22.66 -8.58 -22.13
CA LYS A 151 -22.20 -9.34 -20.94
C LYS A 151 -23.13 -9.18 -19.73
N GLY A 152 -24.29 -8.54 -19.88
CA GLY A 152 -25.26 -8.30 -18.81
C GLY A 152 -24.78 -7.31 -17.76
N LYS A 153 -23.78 -6.47 -18.06
CA LYS A 153 -23.34 -5.40 -17.15
C LYS A 153 -24.27 -4.20 -17.27
N ARG A 154 -24.64 -3.62 -16.14
CA ARG A 154 -25.40 -2.37 -16.10
C ARG A 154 -24.45 -1.18 -16.04
N PRO A 155 -24.86 0.02 -16.50
CA PRO A 155 -24.03 1.22 -16.44
C PRO A 155 -23.48 1.50 -15.04
N GLU A 156 -24.30 1.34 -14.00
CA GLU A 156 -23.94 1.55 -12.59
C GLU A 156 -22.82 0.60 -12.10
N ASP A 157 -22.66 -0.56 -12.73
CA ASP A 157 -21.61 -1.52 -12.39
C ASP A 157 -20.25 -1.12 -12.99
N LEU A 158 -20.22 -0.16 -13.92
CA LEU A 158 -19.02 0.31 -14.59
C LEU A 158 -18.35 1.44 -13.77
N ILE A 159 -17.59 1.03 -12.75
CA ILE A 159 -16.85 1.94 -11.87
C ILE A 159 -15.35 1.71 -12.05
N TYR A 160 -14.62 2.76 -12.42
CA TYR A 160 -13.17 2.71 -12.43
C TYR A 160 -12.61 2.71 -10.99
N GLN A 161 -11.87 1.67 -10.63
CA GLN A 161 -11.21 1.53 -9.34
C GLN A 161 -9.73 1.18 -9.51
N PRO A 162 -8.82 2.17 -9.48
CA PRO A 162 -7.40 1.88 -9.57
C PRO A 162 -6.93 1.07 -8.35
N GLN A 163 -5.96 0.16 -8.58
CA GLN A 163 -5.16 -0.49 -7.54
C GLN A 163 -3.73 0.02 -7.66
N PHE A 164 -3.07 0.11 -6.52
CA PHE A 164 -1.64 0.34 -6.44
C PHE A 164 -0.92 -0.99 -6.31
N HIS A 165 0.12 -1.16 -7.12
CA HIS A 165 1.12 -2.20 -6.96
C HIS A 165 2.51 -1.58 -7.10
N PHE A 166 3.45 -1.98 -6.24
CA PHE A 166 4.84 -1.54 -6.30
C PHE A 166 5.48 -1.86 -7.66
N ALA A 167 5.17 -3.04 -8.19
CA ALA A 167 5.65 -3.50 -9.50
C ALA A 167 5.22 -2.57 -10.65
N ASP A 168 3.96 -2.14 -10.66
CA ASP A 168 3.42 -1.24 -11.69
C ASP A 168 4.05 0.16 -11.64
N MET A 169 4.45 0.57 -10.43
CA MET A 169 5.10 1.85 -10.19
C MET A 169 6.61 1.80 -10.42
N LYS A 170 7.19 0.60 -10.59
CA LYS A 170 8.66 0.38 -10.53
C LYS A 170 9.27 0.99 -9.26
N TRP A 171 8.49 1.01 -8.18
CA TRP A 171 8.96 1.44 -6.88
C TRP A 171 9.50 0.23 -6.14
N GLU A 172 10.67 0.39 -5.54
CA GLU A 172 11.14 -0.55 -4.53
C GLU A 172 10.52 -0.18 -3.18
N PHE A 173 10.17 -1.19 -2.38
CA PHE A 173 9.79 -0.94 -0.99
C PHE A 173 11.07 -0.67 -0.18
N SER A 174 11.59 0.55 -0.34
CA SER A 174 12.90 0.94 0.15
C SER A 174 12.98 0.94 1.69
N ASP A 175 14.20 1.00 2.19
CA ASP A 175 14.49 1.18 3.62
C ASP A 175 13.65 2.32 4.22
N TRP A 176 13.67 3.51 3.63
CA TRP A 176 12.87 4.64 4.11
C TRP A 176 11.36 4.34 4.11
N MET A 177 10.83 3.74 3.06
CA MET A 177 9.40 3.43 3.01
C MET A 177 8.99 2.42 4.09
N PHE A 178 9.85 1.42 4.31
CA PHE A 178 9.68 0.42 5.36
C PHE A 178 9.71 1.07 6.76
N LEU A 179 10.64 2.00 7.00
CA LEU A 179 10.75 2.75 8.25
C LEU A 179 9.51 3.59 8.54
N GLU A 180 9.04 4.35 7.55
CA GLU A 180 7.80 5.12 7.67
C GLU A 180 6.61 4.21 7.96
N TYR A 181 6.52 3.08 7.24
CA TYR A 181 5.43 2.12 7.40
C TYR A 181 5.40 1.52 8.79
N LEU A 182 6.52 1.04 9.32
CA LEU A 182 6.56 0.49 10.67
C LEU A 182 6.26 1.56 11.72
N SER A 183 6.79 2.78 11.58
CA SER A 183 6.57 3.85 12.55
C SER A 183 5.10 4.27 12.65
N ASN A 184 4.42 4.43 11.51
CA ASN A 184 3.00 4.71 11.43
C ASN A 184 2.39 4.19 10.11
N PRO A 185 1.80 2.99 10.11
CA PRO A 185 1.28 2.35 8.90
C PRO A 185 0.27 3.19 8.14
N GLN A 186 -0.65 3.85 8.87
CA GLN A 186 -1.71 4.65 8.26
C GLN A 186 -1.13 5.91 7.60
N ARG A 187 -0.27 6.65 8.29
CA ARG A 187 0.39 7.85 7.74
C ARG A 187 1.26 7.51 6.53
N ALA A 188 2.02 6.42 6.60
CA ALA A 188 2.85 5.97 5.48
C ALA A 188 1.99 5.61 4.26
N ALA A 189 0.92 4.85 4.45
CA ALA A 189 0.00 4.49 3.37
C ALA A 189 -0.69 5.73 2.76
N GLU A 190 -1.03 6.74 3.56
CA GLU A 190 -1.55 8.03 3.07
C GLU A 190 -0.52 8.78 2.22
N LEU A 191 0.72 8.89 2.72
CA LEU A 191 1.81 9.54 2.00
C LEU A 191 2.07 8.86 0.65
N PHE A 192 2.15 7.53 0.64
CA PHE A 192 2.42 6.76 -0.57
C PHE A 192 1.24 6.77 -1.53
N ALA A 193 0.00 6.77 -1.03
CA ALA A 193 -1.19 6.94 -1.86
C ALA A 193 -1.21 8.30 -2.54
N GLN A 194 -0.89 9.38 -1.82
CA GLN A 194 -0.82 10.72 -2.43
C GLN A 194 0.26 10.77 -3.51
N LYS A 195 1.47 10.28 -3.22
CA LYS A 195 2.56 10.23 -4.20
C LYS A 195 2.18 9.43 -5.44
N TRP A 196 1.60 8.24 -5.25
CA TRP A 196 1.11 7.40 -6.34
C TRP A 196 0.08 8.11 -7.21
N LEU A 197 -0.94 8.69 -6.57
CA LEU A 197 -2.02 9.36 -7.30
C LEU A 197 -1.52 10.55 -8.09
N LEU A 198 -0.61 11.35 -7.54
CA LEU A 198 -0.02 12.48 -8.26
C LEU A 198 0.87 12.04 -9.43
N GLU A 199 1.62 10.95 -9.27
CA GLU A 199 2.46 10.40 -10.36
C GLU A 199 1.61 9.78 -11.48
N LYS A 200 0.51 9.12 -11.13
CA LYS A 200 -0.38 8.43 -12.09
C LYS A 200 -1.62 9.23 -12.48
N LEU A 201 -1.70 10.50 -12.08
CA LEU A 201 -2.89 11.32 -12.26
C LEU A 201 -3.37 11.39 -13.72
N PRO A 202 -2.48 11.56 -14.73
CA PRO A 202 -2.86 11.51 -16.15
C PRO A 202 -3.51 10.19 -16.57
N GLU A 203 -2.89 9.07 -16.24
CA GLU A 203 -3.39 7.74 -16.59
C GLU A 203 -4.74 7.46 -15.91
N ILE A 204 -4.86 7.83 -14.63
CA ILE A 204 -6.08 7.68 -13.83
C ILE A 204 -7.21 8.53 -14.41
N SER A 205 -6.95 9.79 -14.75
CA SER A 205 -7.92 10.69 -15.38
C SER A 205 -8.42 10.16 -16.70
N LYS A 206 -7.50 9.75 -17.60
CA LYS A 206 -7.85 9.18 -18.90
C LYS A 206 -8.77 7.96 -18.76
N LYS A 207 -8.43 7.03 -17.87
CA LYS A 207 -9.25 5.84 -17.61
C LYS A 207 -10.61 6.20 -17.01
N LYS A 208 -10.66 7.15 -16.06
CA LYS A 208 -11.91 7.62 -15.44
C LYS A 208 -12.85 8.25 -16.47
N ILE A 209 -12.33 9.13 -17.34
CA ILE A 209 -13.11 9.76 -18.42
C ILE A 209 -13.61 8.72 -19.40
N CYS A 210 -12.73 7.82 -19.88
CA CYS A 210 -13.09 6.78 -20.82
C CYS A 210 -14.21 5.87 -20.30
N ILE A 211 -14.11 5.43 -19.05
CA ILE A 211 -15.16 4.63 -18.39
C ILE A 211 -16.46 5.44 -18.23
N GLY A 212 -16.37 6.74 -17.90
CA GLY A 212 -17.53 7.64 -17.85
C GLY A 212 -18.27 7.71 -19.18
N CYS A 213 -17.56 7.95 -20.28
CA CYS A 213 -18.15 8.02 -21.62
C CYS A 213 -18.80 6.69 -22.04
N ILE A 214 -18.16 5.55 -21.74
CA ILE A 214 -18.74 4.23 -22.04
C ILE A 214 -20.02 4.01 -21.24
N ARG A 215 -20.03 4.39 -19.96
CA ARG A 215 -21.20 4.28 -19.10
C ARG A 215 -22.38 5.10 -19.63
N GLU A 216 -22.13 6.35 -20.01
CA GLU A 216 -23.16 7.23 -20.58
C GLU A 216 -23.72 6.67 -21.89
N GLU A 217 -22.88 6.16 -22.79
CA GLU A 217 -23.34 5.53 -24.02
C GLU A 217 -24.16 4.26 -23.73
N MET A 218 -23.79 3.46 -22.72
CA MET A 218 -24.61 2.33 -22.28
C MET A 218 -26.00 2.77 -21.83
N GLU A 219 -26.09 3.85 -21.04
CA GLU A 219 -27.38 4.40 -20.60
C GLU A 219 -28.24 4.85 -21.79
N GLU A 220 -27.64 5.51 -22.80
CA GLU A 220 -28.36 5.92 -24.01
C GLU A 220 -28.85 4.74 -24.85
N MET A 221 -28.01 3.72 -25.05
CA MET A 221 -28.36 2.52 -25.82
C MET A 221 -29.50 1.74 -25.16
N LEU A 222 -29.48 1.62 -23.83
CA LEU A 222 -30.52 0.94 -23.05
C LEU A 222 -31.83 1.73 -23.05
N LYS A 223 -31.79 3.08 -23.03
CA LYS A 223 -32.98 3.91 -23.21
C LYS A 223 -33.63 3.70 -24.58
N LYS A 224 -32.85 3.69 -25.66
CA LYS A 224 -33.34 3.49 -27.04
C LYS A 224 -33.95 2.11 -27.27
N THR A 225 -33.51 1.10 -26.54
CA THR A 225 -34.07 -0.25 -26.60
C THR A 225 -35.29 -0.42 -25.68
N GLY A 226 -35.42 0.42 -24.64
CA GLY A 226 -36.58 0.47 -23.74
C GLY A 226 -37.78 1.32 -24.25
N THR A 227 -37.62 2.13 -25.29
CA THR A 227 -38.72 2.89 -25.93
C THR A 227 -38.69 2.76 -27.46
N GLY A 228 -39.41 1.75 -27.97
CA GLY A 228 -39.91 1.68 -29.36
C GLY A 228 -41.42 2.00 -29.39
N PRO A 229 -41.95 2.58 -30.48
CA PRO A 229 -43.22 3.32 -30.49
C PRO A 229 -44.43 2.41 -30.23
N GLU A 230 -45.36 2.85 -29.38
CA GLU A 230 -46.73 2.35 -29.42
C GLU A 230 -47.29 2.65 -30.81
N VAL A 231 -47.29 1.61 -31.66
CA VAL A 231 -48.08 1.60 -32.88
C VAL A 231 -49.54 1.63 -32.45
N SER A 232 -50.13 2.82 -32.48
CA SER A 232 -51.56 3.04 -32.38
C SER A 232 -52.23 2.30 -33.53
N LEU A 233 -52.73 1.10 -33.23
CA LEU A 233 -53.68 0.40 -34.10
C LEU A 233 -54.95 1.27 -34.21
N PRO A 234 -55.48 1.49 -35.42
CA PRO A 234 -56.72 2.23 -35.58
C PRO A 234 -57.87 1.38 -35.02
N ARG A 235 -58.60 1.93 -34.05
CA ARG A 235 -59.88 1.34 -33.63
C ARG A 235 -60.91 1.57 -34.73
N SER A 236 -61.23 0.51 -35.45
CA SER A 236 -62.45 0.40 -36.23
C SER A 236 -63.64 0.19 -35.29
N ALA A 237 -64.56 1.15 -35.27
CA ALA A 237 -66.01 0.96 -35.10
C ALA A 237 -66.70 2.30 -35.39
#